data_AF-A0A268JG40-F1
#
_entry.id   AF-A0A268JG40-F1
#
_cell.length_a   1.000
_cell.length_b   1.000
_cell.length_c   1.000
_cell.angle_alpha   90.00
_cell.angle_beta   90.00
_cell.angle_gamma   90.00
#
_symmetry.space_group_name_H-M   'P 1'
#
loop_
_entity.id
_entity.type
_entity.pdbx_description
1 polymer ?
#
loop_
_entity_poly.entity_id
_entity_poly.type
_entity_poly.pdbx_seq_one_letter_code
_entity_poly.pdbx_strand_id
1 'polypeptide(L)' 'MVLDVFISQKKHVKVKVYHYNEDSYVATATDGERTVCECYGSTREAAEEMARLKLRHFQEKDLNRPVDFDFTQK' A
#
# COMPACT_ATOMS: atom_id res chain seq x y z
N MET A 1 -30.21 -19.26 7.75
CA MET A 1 -29.53 -18.93 6.47
C MET A 1 -28.42 -17.96 6.82
N VAL A 2 -27.17 -18.41 6.78
CA VAL A 2 -26.00 -17.57 7.07
C VAL A 2 -25.66 -16.84 5.78
N LEU A 3 -25.77 -15.52 5.76
CA LEU A 3 -25.17 -14.71 4.70
C LEU A 3 -23.69 -14.57 5.05
N ASP A 4 -22.86 -15.42 4.45
CA ASP A 4 -21.44 -15.17 4.38
C ASP A 4 -21.23 -13.92 3.51
N VAL A 5 -21.20 -12.76 4.16
CA VAL A 5 -20.76 -11.53 3.53
C VAL A 5 -19.24 -11.63 3.39
N PHE A 6 -18.79 -12.28 2.32
CA PHE A 6 -17.42 -12.14 1.85
C PHE A 6 -17.25 -10.70 1.36
N ILE A 7 -16.94 -9.79 2.29
CA ILE A 7 -16.37 -8.49 1.93
C ILE A 7 -14.98 -8.80 1.40
N SER A 8 -14.89 -9.14 0.11
CA SER A 8 -13.65 -9.02 -0.63
C SER A 8 -13.36 -7.53 -0.71
N GLN A 9 -12.73 -6.99 0.34
CA GLN A 9 -12.09 -5.69 0.30
C GLN A 9 -10.98 -5.80 -0.74
N LYS A 10 -11.32 -5.64 -2.02
CA LYS A 10 -10.34 -5.17 -3.00
C LYS A 10 -9.94 -3.79 -2.48
N LYS A 11 -8.91 -3.74 -1.63
CA LYS A 11 -8.25 -2.50 -1.22
C LYS A 11 -7.77 -1.86 -2.52
N HIS A 12 -8.57 -0.93 -3.04
CA HIS A 12 -8.29 -0.27 -4.31
C HIS A 12 -7.08 0.64 -4.10
N VAL A 13 -5.90 0.14 -4.48
CA VAL A 13 -4.67 0.94 -4.45
C VAL A 13 -4.81 2.05 -5.49
N LYS A 14 -4.85 3.30 -5.01
CA LYS A 14 -4.81 4.50 -5.84
C LYS A 14 -3.36 4.96 -5.94
N VAL A 15 -2.84 5.05 -7.17
CA VAL A 15 -1.51 5.61 -7.44
C VAL A 15 -1.67 6.93 -8.18
N LYS A 16 -0.96 7.96 -7.74
CA LYS A 16 -0.80 9.23 -8.46
C LYS A 16 0.68 9.41 -8.80
N VAL A 17 0.97 9.71 -10.05
CA VAL A 17 2.33 9.98 -10.52
C VAL A 17 2.41 11.40 -11.02
N TYR A 18 3.46 12.11 -10.62
CA TYR A 18 3.74 13.49 -10.95
C TYR A 18 5.13 13.57 -11.60
N HIS A 19 5.28 14.49 -12.54
CA HIS A 19 6.59 14.83 -13.08
C HIS A 19 7.25 15.80 -12.09
N TYR A 20 8.41 15.41 -11.54
CA TYR A 20 9.08 16.18 -10.49
C TYR A 20 10.14 17.10 -11.06
N ASN A 21 11.04 16.57 -11.90
CA ASN A 21 12.07 17.32 -12.63
C ASN A 21 12.21 16.75 -14.05
N GLU A 22 12.96 17.42 -14.94
CA GLU A 22 13.13 17.04 -16.37
C GLU A 22 13.39 15.55 -16.63
N ASP A 23 14.08 14.86 -15.70
CA ASP A 23 14.42 13.44 -15.83
C ASP A 23 13.81 12.53 -14.75
N SER A 24 12.83 13.01 -13.97
CA SER A 24 12.31 12.22 -12.84
C SER A 24 10.81 12.34 -12.60
N TYR A 25 10.21 11.20 -12.27
CA TYR A 25 8.83 11.06 -11.86
C TYR A 25 8.76 10.69 -10.38
N VAL A 26 7.76 11.24 -9.69
CA VAL A 26 7.45 10.91 -8.30
C VAL A 26 6.06 10.31 -8.25
N ALA A 27 5.92 9.15 -7.62
CA ALA A 27 4.66 8.51 -7.38
C ALA A 27 4.29 8.52 -5.90
N THR A 28 2.98 8.57 -5.65
CA THR A 28 2.35 8.40 -4.35
C THR A 28 1.30 7.31 -4.49
N ALA A 29 1.35 6.28 -3.66
CA ALA A 29 0.35 5.22 -3.64
C ALA A 29 -0.36 5.17 -2.29
N THR A 30 -1.67 4.96 -2.30
CA THR A 30 -2.47 4.79 -1.09
C THR A 30 -3.45 3.63 -1.25
N ASP A 31 -3.60 2.81 -0.22
CA ASP A 31 -4.58 1.72 -0.14
C ASP A 31 -5.82 2.09 0.69
N GLY A 32 -5.94 3.36 1.11
CA GLY A 32 -7.02 3.86 1.96
C GLY A 32 -6.70 3.85 3.46
N GLU A 33 -5.75 3.04 3.92
CA GLU A 33 -5.27 3.04 5.32
C GLU A 33 -3.87 3.63 5.42
N ARG A 34 -3.06 3.45 4.39
CA ARG A 34 -1.66 3.83 4.33
C ARG A 34 -1.39 4.59 3.06
N THR A 35 -0.40 5.47 3.15
CA THR A 35 0.06 6.27 2.02
C THR A 35 1.57 6.19 1.99
N VAL A 36 2.13 5.80 0.84
CA VAL A 36 3.55 5.88 0.55
C VAL A 36 3.78 7.04 -0.41
N CYS A 37 4.68 7.94 -0.01
CA CYS A 37 5.07 9.11 -0.77
C CYS A 37 6.49 8.92 -1.36
N GLU A 38 6.93 9.87 -2.18
CA GLU A 38 8.34 10.00 -2.58
C GLU A 38 8.91 8.73 -3.25
N CYS A 39 8.14 8.15 -4.17
CA CYS A 39 8.57 7.01 -4.96
C CYS A 39 9.12 7.51 -6.30
N TYR A 40 10.44 7.69 -6.38
CA TYR A 40 11.11 8.23 -7.56
C TYR A 40 11.31 7.16 -8.64
N GLY A 41 11.22 7.57 -9.90
CA GLY A 41 11.56 6.74 -11.05
C GLY A 41 12.06 7.59 -12.21
N SER A 42 12.99 7.06 -13.00
CA SER A 42 13.45 7.68 -14.25
C SER A 42 12.37 7.66 -15.34
N THR A 43 11.35 6.81 -15.18
CA THR A 43 10.14 6.79 -16.01
C THR A 43 8.90 6.79 -15.13
N ARG A 44 7.76 7.18 -15.72
CA ARG A 44 6.45 7.15 -15.05
C ARG A 44 6.11 5.77 -14.50
N GLU A 45 6.38 4.73 -15.30
CA GLU A 45 6.10 3.33 -14.93
C GLU A 45 6.99 2.88 -13.77
N ALA A 46 8.28 3.23 -13.80
CA ALA A 46 9.21 2.89 -12.73
C ALA A 46 8.80 3.53 -11.40
N ALA A 47 8.34 4.78 -11.42
CA ALA A 47 7.84 5.47 -10.22
C ALA A 47 6.56 4.78 -9.68
N GLU A 48 5.63 4.41 -10.57
CA GLU A 48 4.40 3.70 -10.20
C GLU A 48 4.69 2.31 -9.61
N GLU A 49 5.60 1.54 -10.21
CA GLU A 49 6.00 0.22 -9.72
C GLU A 49 6.66 0.32 -8.34
N MET A 50 7.57 1.28 -8.15
CA MET A 50 8.18 1.58 -6.84
C MET A 50 7.14 1.89 -5.77
N ALA A 51 6.11 2.70 -6.10
CA ALA A 51 5.06 3.04 -5.15
C ALA A 51 4.20 1.83 -4.77
N ARG A 52 3.87 0.97 -5.75
CA ARG A 52 3.13 -0.28 -5.49
C ARG A 52 3.94 -1.27 -4.66
N LEU A 53 5.23 -1.41 -4.96
CA LEU A 53 6.12 -2.35 -4.28
C LEU A 53 6.35 -1.94 -2.82
N LYS A 54 6.59 -0.65 -2.55
CA LYS A 54 6.67 -0.14 -1.17
C LYS A 54 5.37 -0.38 -0.41
N LEU A 55 4.22 -0.08 -1.02
CA LEU A 55 2.92 -0.28 -0.36
C LEU A 55 2.66 -1.77 -0.05
N ARG A 56 3.00 -2.68 -0.97
CA ARG A 56 2.93 -4.14 -0.73
C ARG A 56 3.86 -4.58 0.39
N HIS A 57 5.10 -4.08 0.43
CA HIS A 57 6.05 -4.43 1.48
C HIS A 57 5.56 -4.01 2.87
N PHE A 58 4.87 -2.87 2.97
CA PHE A 58 4.20 -2.46 4.21
C PHE A 58 3.04 -3.37 4.59
N GLN A 59 2.27 -3.88 3.63
CA GLN A 59 1.19 -4.84 3.89
C GLN A 59 1.75 -6.20 4.36
N GLU A 60 2.82 -6.69 3.75
CA GLU A 60 3.46 -7.96 4.12
C GLU A 60 4.14 -7.90 5.50
N LYS A 61 4.75 -6.77 5.87
CA LYS A 61 5.30 -6.59 7.22
C LYS A 61 4.25 -6.60 8.32
N ASP A 62 3.01 -6.21 8.01
CA ASP A 62 1.90 -6.29 8.97
C ASP A 62 1.32 -7.70 9.09
N LEU A 63 1.44 -8.54 8.06
CA LEU A 63 1.10 -9.96 8.17
C LEU A 63 2.06 -10.74 9.07
N ASN A 64 3.26 -10.21 9.30
CA ASN A 64 4.31 -10.83 10.13
C ASN A 64 4.52 -10.13 11.49
N ARG A 65 3.63 -9.23 11.91
CA ARG A 65 3.60 -8.85 13.32
C ARG A 65 3.09 -10.06 14.12
N PRO A 66 3.76 -10.47 15.22
CA PRO A 66 3.11 -11.37 16.14
C PRO A 66 1.78 -10.71 16.52
N VAL A 67 0.69 -11.42 16.30
CA VAL A 67 -0.59 -11.06 16.90
C VAL A 67 -0.32 -11.15 18.39
N ASP A 68 -0.06 -10.02 19.05
CA ASP A 68 -0.12 -9.94 20.50
C ASP A 68 -1.59 -10.20 20.86
N PHE A 69 -1.90 -11.49 21.03
CA PHE A 69 -3.10 -11.91 21.73
C PHE A 69 -2.92 -11.46 23.18
N ASP A 70 -3.42 -10.26 23.48
CA ASP A 70 -3.54 -9.79 24.84
C ASP A 70 -4.65 -10.62 25.53
N PHE A 71 -4.27 -11.81 26.02
CA PHE A 71 -5.06 -12.60 26.95
C PHE A 71 -4.99 -11.97 28.34
N THR A 72 -5.50 -10.75 28.49
CA THR A 72 -5.83 -10.27 29.83
C THR A 72 -7.21 -10.84 30.20
N GLN A 73 -7.21 -12.10 30.66
CA GLN A 73 -8.28 -12.63 31.49
C GLN A 73 -8.25 -11.89 32.84
N LYS A 74 -9.36 -11.22 33.19
CA LYS A 74 -9.76 -11.02 34.59
C LYS A 74 -11.27 -10.93 34.69
#